data_AF-A0A7W7Q162-F1
#
_entry.id   AF-A0A7W7Q162-F1
#
_cell.length_a   1.000
_cell.length_b   1.000
_cell.length_c   1.000
_cell.angle_alpha   90.00
_cell.angle_beta   90.00
_cell.angle_gamma   90.00
#
_symmetry.space_group_name_H-M   'P 1'
#
loop_
_entity.id
_entity.type
_entity.pdbx_description
1 polymer ?
#
loop_
_entity_poly.entity_id
_entity_poly.type
_entity_poly.pdbx_seq_one_letter_code
_entity_poly.pdbx_strand_id
1 'polypeptide(L)'
;MKERLLAELDARVSRHLNGDSSGVLDEHALALVTELVGAGEPDAGSLSRVAALHLCRYEALPREHADTDLRMATVLYTKLHEVDPRLVPPEVRELFGLPGPHDRGLALLREYEQSGRLDHLERAISLFRQEKLEQRADSADSAHDLGTALLRRFQHTGQPADLDEAIALGRAALAVTPIDHPLRVDRAAWVRSALGLRSARSGHR
;
A
#
# COMPACT_ATOMS: atom_id res chain seq x y z
N MET A 1 -13.62 17.95 18.49
CA MET A 1 -14.01 18.76 17.32
C MET A 1 -13.79 17.99 16.02
N LYS A 2 -12.55 17.58 15.71
CA LYS A 2 -12.18 16.80 14.51
C LYS A 2 -13.07 15.57 14.26
N GLU A 3 -13.24 14.69 15.24
CA GLU A 3 -14.04 13.47 15.11
C GLU A 3 -15.50 13.74 14.69
N ARG A 4 -16.10 14.82 15.18
CA ARG A 4 -17.45 15.24 14.80
C ARG A 4 -17.51 15.62 13.33
N LEU A 5 -16.51 16.35 12.82
CA LEU A 5 -16.42 16.73 11.41
C LEU A 5 -16.25 15.49 10.52
N LEU A 6 -15.41 14.53 10.94
CA LEU A 6 -15.21 13.28 10.22
C LEU A 6 -16.50 12.44 10.17
N ALA A 7 -17.24 12.34 11.29
CA ALA A 7 -18.51 11.62 11.33
C ALA A 7 -19.59 12.26 10.43
N GLU A 8 -19.62 13.59 10.34
CA GLU A 8 -20.54 14.29 9.44
C GLU A 8 -20.18 14.07 7.96
N LEU A 9 -18.88 14.08 7.62
CA LEU A 9 -18.42 13.71 6.27
C LEU A 9 -18.80 12.26 5.93
N ASP A 10 -18.58 11.32 6.85
CA ASP A 10 -18.94 9.92 6.67
C ASP A 10 -20.46 9.75 6.43
N ALA A 11 -21.29 10.48 7.19
CA ALA A 11 -22.74 10.45 7.02
C ALA A 11 -23.18 10.97 5.65
N ARG A 12 -22.55 12.03 5.14
CA ARG A 12 -22.84 12.62 3.82
C ARG A 12 -22.44 11.69 2.67
N VAL A 13 -21.23 11.15 2.72
CA VAL A 13 -20.75 10.16 1.74
C VAL A 13 -21.67 8.94 1.75
N SER A 14 -22.03 8.44 2.94
CA SER A 14 -22.95 7.31 3.08
C SER A 14 -24.32 7.58 2.48
N ARG A 15 -24.89 8.79 2.66
CA ARG A 15 -26.18 9.16 2.03
C ARG A 15 -26.09 9.18 0.51
N HIS A 16 -25.01 9.74 -0.04
CA HIS A 16 -24.78 9.74 -1.49
C HIS A 16 -24.69 8.32 -2.06
N LEU A 17 -23.94 7.43 -1.40
CA LEU A 17 -23.84 6.03 -1.79
C LEU A 17 -25.20 5.28 -1.73
N ASN A 18 -26.15 5.79 -0.95
CA ASN A 18 -27.53 5.30 -0.90
C ASN A 18 -28.49 6.03 -1.85
N GLY A 19 -27.98 6.88 -2.75
CA GLY A 19 -28.74 7.59 -3.79
C GLY A 19 -29.18 9.01 -3.45
N ASP A 20 -28.81 9.54 -2.27
CA ASP A 20 -29.11 10.93 -1.89
C ASP A 20 -27.86 11.83 -1.95
N SER A 21 -27.70 12.51 -3.08
CA SER A 21 -26.56 13.41 -3.32
C SER A 21 -26.74 14.81 -2.71
N SER A 22 -27.89 15.13 -2.11
CA SER A 22 -28.16 16.49 -1.60
C SER A 22 -27.12 16.95 -0.58
N GLY A 23 -26.71 16.04 0.32
CA GLY A 23 -25.75 16.32 1.37
C GLY A 23 -24.29 16.45 0.91
N VAL A 24 -23.93 16.03 -0.30
CA VAL A 24 -22.57 16.26 -0.84
C VAL A 24 -22.52 17.52 -1.72
N LEU A 25 -23.67 17.91 -2.29
CA LEU A 25 -23.80 19.09 -3.13
C LEU A 25 -24.08 20.39 -2.36
N ASP A 26 -24.53 20.31 -1.10
CA ASP A 26 -24.81 21.51 -0.31
C ASP A 26 -23.54 22.36 -0.02
N GLU A 27 -23.75 23.64 0.28
CA GLU A 27 -22.67 24.60 0.55
C GLU A 27 -21.87 24.27 1.83
N HIS A 28 -22.45 23.49 2.75
CA HIS A 28 -21.82 23.09 4.00
C HIS A 28 -20.81 21.94 3.80
N ALA A 29 -20.91 21.18 2.71
CA ALA A 29 -20.01 20.06 2.43
C ALA A 29 -18.54 20.51 2.35
N LEU A 30 -18.26 21.60 1.65
CA LEU A 30 -16.89 22.15 1.53
C LEU A 30 -16.48 22.99 2.75
N ALA A 31 -17.44 23.52 3.51
CA ALA A 31 -17.17 24.20 4.77
C ALA A 31 -16.57 23.20 5.80
N LEU A 32 -17.11 21.98 5.87
CA LEU A 32 -16.57 20.90 6.71
C LEU A 32 -15.11 20.57 6.37
N VAL A 33 -14.76 20.54 5.08
CA VAL A 33 -13.37 20.32 4.64
C VAL A 33 -12.47 21.46 5.12
N THR A 34 -12.93 22.70 4.97
CA THR A 34 -12.18 23.88 5.40
C THR A 34 -11.95 23.89 6.91
N GLU A 35 -12.98 23.58 7.70
CA GLU A 35 -12.88 23.45 9.15
C GLU A 35 -11.95 22.30 9.57
N LEU A 36 -12.00 21.17 8.86
CA LEU A 36 -11.14 20.02 9.15
C LEU A 36 -9.66 20.35 8.90
N VAL A 37 -9.35 21.05 7.81
CA VAL A 37 -7.99 21.53 7.51
C VAL A 37 -7.54 22.59 8.52
N GLY A 38 -8.45 23.47 8.97
CA GLY A 38 -8.17 24.46 10.00
C GLY A 38 -7.92 23.85 11.40
N ALA A 39 -8.41 22.64 11.65
CA ALA A 39 -8.25 21.94 12.92
C ALA A 39 -6.87 21.26 13.12
N GLY A 40 -5.99 21.33 12.12
CA GLY A 40 -4.62 20.81 12.18
C GLY A 40 -4.19 20.06 10.93
N GLU A 41 -2.99 19.50 10.94
CA GLU A 41 -2.50 18.69 9.81
C GLU A 41 -3.43 17.50 9.55
N PRO A 42 -3.87 17.29 8.29
CA PRO A 42 -4.76 16.19 7.96
C PRO A 42 -4.00 14.87 8.04
N ASP A 43 -4.50 13.97 8.90
CA ASP A 43 -4.04 12.59 8.94
C ASP A 43 -4.63 11.79 7.76
N ALA A 44 -4.15 10.57 7.59
CA ALA A 44 -4.62 9.66 6.57
C ALA A 44 -6.16 9.44 6.61
N GLY A 45 -6.74 9.34 7.80
CA GLY A 45 -8.18 9.16 7.96
C GLY A 45 -8.99 10.38 7.50
N SER A 46 -8.44 11.58 7.71
CA SER A 46 -9.02 12.86 7.27
C SER A 46 -8.90 13.00 5.76
N LEU A 47 -7.72 12.75 5.20
CA LEU A 47 -7.48 12.80 3.76
C LEU A 47 -8.42 11.85 3.00
N SER A 48 -8.63 10.63 3.51
CA SER A 48 -9.50 9.63 2.86
C SER A 48 -10.95 10.10 2.75
N ARG A 49 -11.46 10.78 3.78
CA ARG A 49 -12.85 11.28 3.82
C ARG A 49 -13.04 12.49 2.93
N VAL A 50 -12.07 13.41 2.93
CA VAL A 50 -12.08 14.57 2.03
C VAL A 50 -11.99 14.11 0.57
N ALA A 51 -11.13 13.12 0.28
CA ALA A 51 -11.03 12.53 -1.06
C ALA A 51 -12.35 11.88 -1.50
N ALA A 52 -12.99 11.10 -0.60
CA ALA A 52 -14.28 10.47 -0.87
C ALA A 52 -15.38 11.51 -1.12
N LEU A 53 -15.44 12.59 -0.32
CA LEU A 53 -16.40 13.67 -0.55
C LEU A 53 -16.23 14.29 -1.94
N HIS A 54 -15.00 14.63 -2.32
CA HIS A 54 -14.73 15.19 -3.65
C HIS A 54 -15.10 14.23 -4.77
N LEU A 55 -14.87 12.92 -4.61
CA LEU A 55 -15.31 11.93 -5.59
C LEU A 55 -16.83 11.83 -5.70
N CYS A 56 -17.56 11.78 -4.57
CA CYS A 56 -19.03 11.79 -4.58
C CYS A 56 -19.61 13.07 -5.21
N ARG A 57 -18.98 14.22 -4.95
CA ARG A 57 -19.35 15.49 -5.59
C ARG A 57 -19.12 15.47 -7.09
N TYR A 58 -17.99 14.93 -7.55
CA TYR A 58 -17.70 14.76 -8.98
C TYR A 58 -18.77 13.91 -9.67
N GLU A 59 -19.21 12.82 -9.04
CA GLU A 59 -20.27 11.95 -9.57
C GLU A 59 -21.65 12.63 -9.63
N ALA A 60 -21.94 13.49 -8.66
CA ALA A 60 -23.23 14.15 -8.53
C ALA A 60 -23.36 15.46 -9.34
N LEU A 61 -22.24 16.12 -9.65
CA LEU A 61 -22.23 17.40 -10.37
C LEU A 61 -22.36 17.22 -11.89
N PRO A 62 -22.99 18.19 -12.59
CA PRO A 62 -22.85 18.29 -14.04
C PRO A 62 -21.37 18.42 -14.43
N ARG A 63 -20.97 17.80 -15.56
CA ARG A 63 -19.57 17.71 -16.00
C ARG A 63 -18.84 19.06 -16.03
N GLU A 64 -19.53 20.13 -16.39
CA GLU A 64 -18.97 21.49 -16.48
C GLU A 64 -18.51 22.07 -15.12
N HIS A 65 -18.95 21.49 -14.00
CA HIS A 65 -18.63 21.93 -12.64
C HIS A 65 -17.76 20.92 -11.86
N ALA A 66 -17.51 19.74 -12.43
CA ALA A 66 -16.99 18.59 -11.69
C ALA A 66 -15.45 18.48 -11.70
N ASP A 67 -14.77 19.18 -12.60
CA ASP A 67 -13.31 19.06 -12.82
C ASP A 67 -12.47 19.36 -11.57
N THR A 68 -12.89 20.34 -10.77
CA THR A 68 -12.17 20.69 -9.53
C THR A 68 -12.24 19.55 -8.51
N ASP A 69 -13.44 18.98 -8.34
CA ASP A 69 -13.68 17.88 -7.43
C ASP A 69 -12.91 16.61 -7.87
N LEU A 70 -12.90 16.27 -9.16
CA LEU A 70 -12.08 15.16 -9.68
C LEU A 70 -10.58 15.38 -9.42
N ARG A 71 -10.08 16.59 -9.69
CA ARG A 71 -8.66 16.92 -9.47
C ARG A 71 -8.29 16.79 -8.00
N MET A 72 -9.14 17.27 -7.10
CA MET A 72 -8.91 17.16 -5.66
C MET A 72 -8.93 15.70 -5.20
N ALA A 73 -9.93 14.91 -5.61
CA ALA A 73 -9.99 13.48 -5.33
C ALA A 73 -8.72 12.76 -5.82
N THR A 74 -8.28 13.04 -7.04
CA THR A 74 -7.08 12.45 -7.65
C THR A 74 -5.83 12.74 -6.82
N VAL A 75 -5.59 14.01 -6.46
CA VAL A 75 -4.41 14.42 -5.66
C VAL A 75 -4.44 13.76 -4.28
N LEU A 76 -5.59 13.74 -3.62
CA LEU A 76 -5.71 13.20 -2.27
C LEU A 76 -5.57 11.68 -2.25
N TYR A 77 -6.19 10.96 -3.19
CA TYR A 77 -6.04 9.51 -3.29
C TYR A 77 -4.64 9.09 -3.73
N THR A 78 -3.97 9.86 -4.59
CA THR A 78 -2.56 9.63 -4.92
C THR A 78 -1.69 9.76 -3.68
N LYS A 79 -1.89 10.82 -2.89
CA LYS A 79 -1.13 11.02 -1.64
C LYS A 79 -1.41 9.94 -0.60
N LEU A 80 -2.66 9.48 -0.49
CA LEU A 80 -3.02 8.36 0.38
C LEU A 80 -2.36 7.06 -0.07
N HIS A 81 -2.37 6.78 -1.36
CA HIS A 81 -1.69 5.63 -1.94
C HIS A 81 -0.19 5.65 -1.70
N GLU A 82 0.43 6.84 -1.79
CA GLU A 82 1.83 7.06 -1.42
C GLU A 82 2.10 6.86 0.07
N VAL A 83 1.12 6.96 0.96
CA VAL A 83 1.30 6.64 2.38
C VAL A 83 1.12 5.13 2.58
N ASP A 84 -0.06 4.63 2.21
CA ASP A 84 -0.42 3.23 2.29
C ASP A 84 -1.53 2.93 1.26
N PRO A 85 -1.23 2.14 0.20
CA PRO A 85 -2.20 1.73 -0.82
C PRO A 85 -3.45 1.05 -0.27
N ARG A 86 -3.39 0.49 0.95
CA ARG A 86 -4.53 -0.20 1.58
C ARG A 86 -5.59 0.75 2.10
N LEU A 87 -5.25 2.03 2.26
CA LEU A 87 -6.19 3.09 2.63
C LEU A 87 -7.05 3.57 1.46
N VAL A 88 -6.69 3.18 0.23
CA VAL A 88 -7.45 3.53 -0.97
C VAL A 88 -8.34 2.34 -1.36
N PRO A 89 -9.68 2.53 -1.40
CA PRO A 89 -10.62 1.48 -1.79
C PRO A 89 -10.25 0.85 -3.15
N PRO A 90 -10.45 -0.47 -3.35
CA PRO A 90 -10.12 -1.14 -4.61
C PRO A 90 -10.75 -0.50 -5.84
N GLU A 91 -12.00 -0.08 -5.73
CA GLU A 91 -12.78 0.56 -6.81
C GLU A 91 -12.16 1.90 -7.20
N VAL A 92 -11.70 2.65 -6.20
CA VAL A 92 -10.99 3.92 -6.39
C VAL A 92 -9.61 3.69 -7.01
N ARG A 93 -8.90 2.62 -6.60
CA ARG A 93 -7.62 2.27 -7.24
C ARG A 93 -7.80 1.90 -8.70
N GLU A 94 -8.83 1.13 -9.03
CA GLU A 94 -9.16 0.79 -10.41
C GLU A 94 -9.52 2.04 -11.22
N LEU A 95 -10.38 2.90 -10.68
CA LEU A 95 -10.80 4.15 -11.32
C LEU A 95 -9.60 5.06 -11.67
N PHE A 96 -8.60 5.14 -10.78
CA PHE A 96 -7.43 5.99 -10.97
C PHE A 96 -6.20 5.24 -11.53
N GLY A 97 -6.31 3.95 -11.87
CA GLY A 97 -5.18 3.14 -12.33
C GLY A 97 -4.04 3.02 -11.30
N LEU A 98 -4.34 3.09 -10.01
CA LEU A 98 -3.37 3.00 -8.93
C LEU A 98 -3.03 1.53 -8.65
N PRO A 99 -1.74 1.16 -8.56
CA PRO A 99 -1.33 -0.23 -8.34
C PRO A 99 -1.81 -0.75 -6.98
N GLY A 100 -2.06 -2.05 -6.89
CA GLY A 100 -2.41 -2.68 -5.62
C GLY A 100 -1.27 -2.68 -4.60
N PRO A 101 -1.55 -3.06 -3.34
CA PRO A 101 -0.53 -3.11 -2.29
C PRO A 101 0.71 -3.94 -2.67
N HIS A 102 0.52 -5.13 -3.25
CA HIS A 102 1.63 -5.98 -3.72
C HIS A 102 2.44 -5.30 -4.83
N ASP A 103 1.77 -4.82 -5.87
CA ASP A 103 2.43 -4.14 -7.00
C ASP A 103 3.15 -2.86 -6.57
N ARG A 104 2.61 -2.11 -5.61
CA ARG A 104 3.31 -0.98 -5.00
C ARG A 104 4.54 -1.44 -4.22
N GLY A 105 4.46 -2.56 -3.50
CA GLY A 105 5.60 -3.20 -2.85
C GLY A 105 6.72 -3.53 -3.84
N LEU A 106 6.38 -4.11 -4.99
CA LEU A 106 7.33 -4.37 -6.08
C LEU A 106 7.93 -3.09 -6.66
N ALA A 107 7.12 -2.04 -6.86
CA ALA A 107 7.60 -0.75 -7.32
C ALA A 107 8.57 -0.12 -6.30
N LEU A 108 8.26 -0.18 -5.01
CA LEU A 108 9.14 0.29 -3.93
C LEU A 108 10.47 -0.46 -3.90
N LEU A 109 10.48 -1.77 -4.16
CA LEU A 109 11.73 -2.52 -4.29
C LEU A 109 12.59 -2.02 -5.45
N ARG A 110 12.00 -1.79 -6.63
CA ARG A 110 12.74 -1.23 -7.78
C ARG A 110 13.26 0.17 -7.49
N GLU A 111 12.45 1.00 -6.84
CA GLU A 111 12.85 2.35 -6.41
C GLU A 111 14.00 2.29 -5.38
N TYR A 112 13.98 1.32 -4.47
CA TYR A 112 15.10 1.04 -3.57
C TYR A 112 16.35 0.62 -4.34
N GLU A 113 16.24 -0.30 -5.30
CA GLU A 113 17.39 -0.76 -6.10
C GLU A 113 18.06 0.38 -6.87
N GLN A 114 17.28 1.37 -7.33
CA GLN A 114 17.79 2.54 -8.03
C GLN A 114 18.38 3.60 -7.09
N SER A 115 17.80 3.78 -5.91
CA SER A 115 18.12 4.93 -5.03
C SER A 115 18.91 4.58 -3.78
N GLY A 116 18.94 3.31 -3.38
CA GLY A 116 19.47 2.84 -2.09
C GLY A 116 18.68 3.29 -0.86
N ARG A 117 17.54 3.97 -1.02
CA ARG A 117 16.76 4.52 0.11
C ARG A 117 16.08 3.42 0.91
N LEU A 118 16.53 3.21 2.15
CA LEU A 118 15.96 2.22 3.05
C LEU A 118 14.46 2.39 3.31
N ASP A 119 13.96 3.63 3.33
CA ASP A 119 12.52 3.87 3.56
C ASP A 119 11.64 3.19 2.52
N HIS A 120 12.10 3.09 1.27
CA HIS A 120 11.38 2.33 0.23
C HIS A 120 11.38 0.84 0.54
N LEU A 121 12.53 0.31 0.95
CA LEU A 121 12.67 -1.10 1.30
C LEU A 121 11.80 -1.48 2.51
N GLU A 122 11.81 -0.66 3.56
CA GLU A 122 10.98 -0.88 4.75
C GLU A 122 9.49 -0.85 4.41
N ARG A 123 9.07 0.08 3.56
CA ARG A 123 7.69 0.16 3.10
C ARG A 123 7.30 -1.03 2.24
N ALA A 124 8.20 -1.54 1.38
CA ALA A 124 7.95 -2.76 0.61
C ALA A 124 7.77 -3.98 1.53
N ILE A 125 8.67 -4.16 2.51
CA ILE A 125 8.59 -5.23 3.52
C ILE A 125 7.27 -5.16 4.27
N SER A 126 6.85 -3.94 4.67
CA SER A 126 5.57 -3.74 5.36
C SER A 126 4.39 -4.22 4.51
N LEU A 127 4.33 -3.82 3.22
CA LEU A 127 3.24 -4.22 2.32
C LEU A 127 3.17 -5.73 2.13
N PHE A 128 4.30 -6.39 1.85
CA PHE A 128 4.32 -7.85 1.66
C PHE A 128 3.97 -8.63 2.93
N ARG A 129 4.39 -8.16 4.11
CA ARG A 129 4.02 -8.79 5.39
C ARG A 129 2.52 -8.71 5.64
N GLN A 130 1.90 -7.60 5.31
CA GLN A 130 0.47 -7.40 5.52
C GLN A 130 -0.37 -8.29 4.61
N GLU A 131 0.02 -8.40 3.34
CA GLU A 131 -0.60 -9.32 2.38
C GLU A 131 -0.58 -10.78 2.86
N LYS A 132 0.54 -11.19 3.45
CA LYS A 132 0.69 -12.53 4.05
C LYS A 132 -0.19 -12.73 5.28
N LEU A 133 -0.31 -11.73 6.15
CA LEU A 133 -1.19 -11.79 7.33
C LEU A 133 -2.66 -11.92 6.94
N GLU A 134 -3.07 -11.27 5.86
CA GLU A 134 -4.43 -11.30 5.35
C GLU A 134 -4.77 -12.61 4.62
N GLN A 135 -3.84 -13.58 4.58
CA GLN A 135 -3.93 -14.83 3.80
C GLN A 135 -4.29 -14.60 2.33
N ARG A 136 -4.05 -13.37 1.84
CA ARG A 136 -4.28 -12.99 0.44
C ARG A 136 -3.15 -13.47 -0.46
N ALA A 137 -2.05 -13.92 0.13
CA ALA A 137 -0.88 -14.41 -0.57
C ALA A 137 -0.20 -15.60 0.12
N ASP A 138 -0.79 -16.77 -0.07
CA ASP A 138 -0.07 -18.05 0.08
C ASP A 138 0.64 -18.47 -1.23
N SER A 139 0.96 -17.49 -2.08
CA SER A 139 1.65 -17.73 -3.34
C SER A 139 3.17 -17.85 -3.12
N ALA A 140 3.81 -18.69 -3.93
CA ALA A 140 5.26 -18.82 -3.93
C ALA A 140 5.98 -17.53 -4.36
N ASP A 141 5.31 -16.66 -5.13
CA ASP A 141 5.84 -15.38 -5.62
C ASP A 141 5.89 -14.37 -4.48
N SER A 142 4.79 -14.14 -3.78
CA SER A 142 4.74 -13.18 -2.67
C SER A 142 5.70 -13.57 -1.53
N ALA A 143 5.87 -14.87 -1.27
CA ALA A 143 6.88 -15.36 -0.32
C ALA A 143 8.32 -15.10 -0.81
N HIS A 144 8.57 -15.24 -2.11
CA HIS A 144 9.87 -14.93 -2.71
C HIS A 144 10.18 -13.42 -2.65
N ASP A 145 9.20 -12.57 -2.92
CA ASP A 145 9.37 -11.11 -2.94
C ASP A 145 9.65 -10.55 -1.54
N LEU A 146 8.89 -11.00 -0.51
CA LEU A 146 9.20 -10.68 0.87
C LEU A 146 10.58 -11.19 1.29
N GLY A 147 10.93 -12.42 0.91
CA GLY A 147 12.24 -13.00 1.19
C GLY A 147 13.39 -12.18 0.58
N THR A 148 13.21 -11.73 -0.66
CA THR A 148 14.18 -10.86 -1.36
C THR A 148 14.32 -9.52 -0.65
N ALA A 149 13.21 -8.88 -0.28
CA ALA A 149 13.22 -7.61 0.45
C ALA A 149 13.98 -7.73 1.79
N LEU A 150 13.71 -8.78 2.56
CA LEU A 150 14.40 -9.05 3.83
C LEU A 150 15.88 -9.34 3.64
N LEU A 151 16.25 -10.06 2.58
CA LEU A 151 17.66 -10.29 2.25
C LEU A 151 18.39 -8.98 1.92
N ARG A 152 17.75 -8.05 1.19
CA ARG A 152 18.30 -6.71 0.95
C ARG A 152 18.47 -5.93 2.25
N ARG A 153 17.50 -6.01 3.16
CA ARG A 153 17.60 -5.33 4.46
C ARG A 153 18.73 -5.90 5.31
N PHE A 154 18.89 -7.23 5.32
CA PHE A 154 20.04 -7.88 5.96
C PHE A 154 21.37 -7.40 5.39
N GLN A 155 21.49 -7.28 4.06
CA GLN A 155 22.73 -6.81 3.42
C GLN A 155 23.10 -5.39 3.88
N HIS A 156 22.11 -4.56 4.22
CA HIS A 156 22.35 -3.21 4.68
C HIS A 156 22.56 -3.10 6.20
N THR A 157 21.77 -3.82 6.99
CA THR A 157 21.72 -3.66 8.46
C THR A 157 22.51 -4.71 9.22
N GLY A 158 22.86 -5.83 8.56
CA GLY A 158 23.47 -6.99 9.18
C GLY A 158 22.54 -7.78 10.12
N GLN A 159 21.25 -7.43 10.23
CA GLN A 159 20.33 -8.03 11.19
C GLN A 159 20.07 -9.52 10.91
N PRO A 160 20.47 -10.43 11.82
CA PRO A 160 20.34 -11.86 11.60
C PRO A 160 18.92 -12.37 11.35
N ALA A 161 17.95 -11.79 12.04
CA ALA A 161 16.55 -12.18 11.95
C ALA A 161 16.01 -12.06 10.53
N ASP A 162 16.43 -11.03 9.79
CA ASP A 162 16.01 -10.81 8.41
C ASP A 162 16.49 -11.92 7.48
N LEU A 163 17.75 -12.33 7.62
CA LEU A 163 18.32 -13.42 6.82
C LEU A 163 17.63 -14.75 7.14
N ASP A 164 17.35 -15.01 8.42
CA ASP A 164 16.69 -16.24 8.83
C ASP A 164 15.23 -16.31 8.34
N GLU A 165 14.50 -15.19 8.41
CA GLU A 165 13.15 -15.08 7.86
C GLU A 165 13.16 -15.22 6.33
N ALA A 166 14.10 -14.56 5.65
CA ALA A 166 14.29 -14.65 4.20
C ALA A 166 14.51 -16.11 3.74
N ILE A 167 15.38 -16.86 4.44
CA ILE A 167 15.63 -18.28 4.15
C ILE A 167 14.36 -19.12 4.38
N ALA A 168 13.63 -18.87 5.47
CA ALA A 168 12.39 -19.60 5.77
C ALA A 168 11.35 -19.39 4.67
N LEU A 169 11.17 -18.15 4.20
CA LEU A 169 10.27 -17.80 3.11
C LEU A 169 10.69 -18.44 1.78
N GLY A 170 11.98 -18.36 1.42
CA GLY A 170 12.47 -18.99 0.18
C GLY A 170 12.31 -20.51 0.19
N ARG A 171 12.48 -21.16 1.35
CA ARG A 171 12.21 -22.60 1.51
C ARG A 171 10.72 -22.92 1.36
N ALA A 172 9.84 -22.12 1.95
CA ALA A 172 8.40 -22.28 1.82
C ALA A 172 7.96 -22.12 0.35
N ALA A 173 8.43 -21.07 -0.33
CA ALA A 173 8.18 -20.85 -1.75
C ALA A 173 8.65 -22.03 -2.60
N LEU A 174 9.87 -22.53 -2.36
CA LEU A 174 10.42 -23.68 -3.07
C LEU A 174 9.61 -24.96 -2.80
N ALA A 175 9.11 -25.16 -1.58
CA ALA A 175 8.35 -26.36 -1.22
C ALA A 175 7.02 -26.47 -1.98
N VAL A 176 6.34 -25.35 -2.21
CA VAL A 176 5.05 -25.31 -2.94
C VAL A 176 5.20 -25.16 -4.45
N THR A 177 6.42 -24.92 -4.96
CA THR A 177 6.69 -24.80 -6.40
C THR A 177 6.80 -26.20 -7.05
N PRO A 178 6.00 -26.56 -8.07
CA PRO A 178 6.12 -27.84 -8.77
C PRO A 178 7.53 -28.08 -9.36
N ILE A 179 7.94 -29.34 -9.45
CA ILE A 179 9.30 -29.73 -9.89
C ILE A 179 9.63 -29.23 -11.30
N ASP A 180 8.65 -29.24 -12.18
CA ASP A 180 8.69 -28.83 -13.58
C ASP A 180 8.44 -27.32 -13.79
N HIS A 181 8.18 -26.57 -12.72
CA HIS A 181 7.92 -25.14 -12.82
C HIS A 181 9.20 -24.35 -13.18
N PRO A 182 9.17 -23.46 -14.18
CA PRO A 182 10.36 -22.72 -14.64
C PRO A 182 11.11 -21.98 -13.53
N LEU A 183 10.38 -21.31 -12.62
CA LEU A 183 10.97 -20.54 -11.52
C LEU A 183 11.53 -21.38 -10.36
N ARG A 184 11.40 -22.72 -10.38
CA ARG A 184 11.89 -23.57 -9.29
C ARG A 184 13.41 -23.50 -9.14
N VAL A 185 14.12 -23.49 -10.27
CA VAL A 185 15.59 -23.44 -10.30
C VAL A 185 16.09 -22.13 -9.69
N ASP A 186 15.48 -21.01 -10.06
CA ASP A 186 15.83 -19.69 -9.54
C ASP A 186 15.57 -19.58 -8.03
N ARG A 187 14.41 -20.07 -7.57
CA ARG A 187 14.09 -20.12 -6.13
C ARG A 187 15.09 -21.00 -5.36
N ALA A 188 15.49 -22.14 -5.91
CA ALA A 188 16.48 -23.02 -5.29
C ALA A 188 17.87 -22.39 -5.24
N ALA A 189 18.29 -21.72 -6.32
CA ALA A 189 19.55 -20.98 -6.39
C ALA A 189 19.58 -19.83 -5.38
N TRP A 190 18.48 -19.08 -5.28
CA TRP A 190 18.33 -17.99 -4.32
C TRP A 190 18.48 -18.50 -2.87
N VAL A 191 17.79 -19.58 -2.50
CA VAL A 191 17.88 -20.17 -1.14
C VAL A 191 19.32 -20.62 -0.84
N ARG A 192 20.01 -21.22 -1.82
CA ARG A 192 21.40 -21.64 -1.66
C ARG A 192 22.32 -20.45 -1.39
N SER A 193 22.14 -19.35 -2.12
CA SER A 193 22.91 -18.13 -1.93
C SER A 193 22.68 -17.52 -0.54
N ALA A 194 21.43 -17.45 -0.08
CA ALA A 194 21.09 -16.96 1.26
C ALA A 194 21.70 -17.84 2.37
N LEU A 195 21.69 -19.17 2.20
CA LEU A 195 22.34 -20.10 3.12
C LEU A 195 23.86 -19.90 3.17
N GLY A 196 24.50 -19.65 2.02
CA GLY A 196 25.93 -19.32 1.94
C GLY A 196 26.30 -18.09 2.78
N LEU A 197 25.49 -17.02 2.68
CA LEU A 197 25.67 -15.81 3.49
C LEU A 197 25.56 -16.09 5.00
N ARG A 198 24.60 -16.95 5.40
CA ARG A 198 24.44 -17.35 6.80
C ARG A 198 25.64 -18.14 7.31
N SER A 199 26.12 -19.11 6.53
CA SER A 199 27.29 -19.92 6.89
C SER A 199 28.57 -19.08 7.00
N ALA A 200 28.80 -18.14 6.07
CA ALA A 200 29.93 -17.22 6.14
C ALA A 200 29.91 -16.43 7.45
N ARG A 201 28.75 -15.92 7.86
CA ARG A 201 28.64 -15.15 9.12
C ARG A 201 28.88 -16.00 10.38
N SER A 202 28.48 -17.26 10.37
CA SER A 202 28.69 -18.19 11.49
C SER A 202 30.13 -18.69 11.60
N GLY A 203 30.90 -18.70 10.51
CA GLY A 203 32.30 -19.14 10.51
C GLY A 203 33.33 -18.06 10.89
N HIS A 204 32.91 -16.82 11.10
CA HIS A 204 33.76 -15.69 11.54
C HIS A 204 33.61 -15.38 13.04
N ARG A 205 33.14 -16.35 13.84
CA ARG A 205 33.08 -16.32 15.31
C ARG A 205 33.94 -17.43 15.88
#